data_AF-A0A7M2SJ36-F1
#
_entry.id   AF-A0A7M2SJ36-F1
#
_cell.length_a   1.000
_cell.length_b   1.000
_cell.length_c   1.000
_cell.angle_alpha   90.00
_cell.angle_beta   90.00
_cell.angle_gamma   90.00
#
_symmetry.space_group_name_H-M   'P 1'
#
loop_
_entity.id
_entity.type
_entity.pdbx_description
1 polymer ?
#
loop_
_entity_poly.entity_id
_entity_poly.type
_entity_poly.pdbx_seq_one_letter_code
_entity_poly.pdbx_strand_id
1 'polypeptide(L)'
;MAPEEVDDNPGCDDIDGLPMNTRELDTENAPVDGEELAINGQGTITLTVDDRTEEPDGQLLGFSIDGPFAAVAVIVKGGPANEGGANLYDYTSTPAGQIEADQELHAQLNAQGNALADISHVTFCIVPDGANT
;
A
#
# COMPACT_ATOMS: atom_id res chain seq x y z
N MET A 1 -5.16 -7.17 -8.49
CA MET A 1 -4.84 -8.39 -7.72
C MET A 1 -5.69 -8.36 -6.47
N ALA A 2 -6.16 -9.49 -5.94
CA ALA A 2 -6.91 -9.46 -4.67
C ALA A 2 -5.90 -9.36 -3.50
N PRO A 3 -6.13 -8.50 -2.49
CA PRO A 3 -5.27 -8.43 -1.33
C PRO A 3 -5.43 -9.66 -0.43
N GLU A 4 -4.44 -9.89 0.42
CA GLU A 4 -4.51 -10.77 1.59
C GLU A 4 -4.85 -9.95 2.83
N GLU A 5 -5.90 -10.33 3.56
CA GLU A 5 -6.18 -9.75 4.88
C GLU A 5 -5.19 -10.32 5.89
N VAL A 6 -4.50 -9.43 6.61
CA VAL A 6 -3.56 -9.79 7.68
C VAL A 6 -4.05 -9.24 9.02
N ASP A 7 -4.03 -10.09 10.05
CA ASP A 7 -4.56 -9.80 11.40
C ASP A 7 -3.70 -8.80 12.19
N ASP A 8 -2.43 -8.65 11.81
CA ASP A 8 -1.52 -7.68 12.40
C ASP A 8 -1.25 -6.53 11.42
N ASN A 9 -0.56 -5.50 11.88
CA ASN A 9 -0.05 -4.42 11.02
C ASN A 9 1.43 -4.72 10.69
N PRO A 10 1.74 -5.67 9.80
CA PRO A 10 3.12 -6.08 9.54
C PRO A 10 3.94 -4.93 8.98
N GLY A 11 5.24 -5.00 9.24
CA GLY A 11 6.26 -4.30 8.46
C GLY A 11 6.67 -5.12 7.23
N CYS A 12 7.50 -4.54 6.38
CA CYS A 12 8.08 -5.22 5.23
C CYS A 12 8.98 -6.39 5.63
N ASP A 13 9.58 -6.36 6.81
CA ASP A 13 10.43 -7.42 7.35
C ASP A 13 9.65 -8.63 7.89
N ASP A 14 8.35 -8.48 8.11
CA ASP A 14 7.45 -9.57 8.50
C ASP A 14 6.91 -10.37 7.29
N ILE A 15 7.11 -9.88 6.06
CA ILE A 15 6.58 -10.49 4.84
C ILE A 15 7.60 -11.45 4.23
N ASP A 16 7.25 -12.74 4.21
CA ASP A 16 8.06 -13.77 3.62
C ASP A 16 8.20 -13.61 2.10
N GLY A 17 9.43 -13.77 1.59
CA GLY A 17 9.69 -13.80 0.14
C GLY A 17 9.99 -12.44 -0.50
N LEU A 18 9.94 -11.34 0.27
CA LEU A 18 10.39 -10.05 -0.25
C LEU A 18 11.90 -10.04 -0.54
N PRO A 19 12.36 -9.27 -1.55
CA PRO A 19 13.79 -9.12 -1.84
C PRO A 19 14.59 -8.59 -0.65
N MET A 20 15.82 -9.05 -0.47
CA MET A 20 16.68 -8.65 0.67
C MET A 20 17.01 -7.15 0.72
N ASN A 21 16.88 -6.45 -0.40
CA ASN A 21 17.15 -5.01 -0.53
C ASN A 21 15.86 -4.17 -0.47
N THR A 22 14.77 -4.74 0.04
CA THR A 22 13.51 -4.03 0.29
C THR A 22 13.72 -2.91 1.31
N ARG A 23 13.11 -1.77 1.03
CA ARG A 23 13.07 -0.60 1.91
C ARG A 23 11.62 -0.30 2.26
N GLU A 24 11.39 0.00 3.53
CA GLU A 24 10.09 0.39 4.05
C GLU A 24 9.95 1.93 4.03
N LEU A 25 8.81 2.41 3.53
CA LEU A 25 8.34 3.79 3.66
C LEU A 25 6.90 3.80 4.17
N ASP A 26 6.65 4.57 5.23
CA ASP A 26 5.32 4.71 5.82
C ASP A 26 4.75 6.11 5.62
N THR A 27 3.42 6.20 5.56
CA THR A 27 2.73 7.46 5.85
C THR A 27 2.78 7.74 7.35
N GLU A 28 2.95 9.00 7.75
CA GLU A 28 2.95 9.38 9.19
C GLU A 28 1.53 9.43 9.78
N ASN A 29 0.52 9.58 8.93
CA ASN A 29 -0.90 9.68 9.28
C ASN A 29 -1.75 9.01 8.19
N ALA A 30 -3.07 9.14 8.31
CA ALA A 30 -4.01 8.77 7.26
C ALA A 30 -3.65 9.49 5.96
N PRO A 31 -3.57 8.76 4.82
CA PRO A 31 -3.16 9.35 3.56
C PRO A 31 -4.17 10.41 3.10
N VAL A 32 -3.66 11.48 2.48
CA VAL A 32 -4.50 12.50 1.84
C VAL A 32 -4.25 12.53 0.33
N ASP A 33 -5.27 12.95 -0.41
CA ASP A 33 -5.16 13.07 -1.86
C ASP A 33 -4.05 14.06 -2.26
N GLY A 34 -3.14 13.63 -3.14
CA GLY A 34 -1.97 14.38 -3.57
C GLY A 34 -0.80 14.40 -2.58
N GLU A 35 -0.83 13.58 -1.52
CA GLU A 35 0.30 13.42 -0.61
C GLU A 35 1.53 12.86 -1.34
N GLU A 36 2.71 13.37 -1.00
CA GLU A 36 3.99 12.93 -1.57
C GLU A 36 4.92 12.39 -0.48
N LEU A 37 5.36 11.14 -0.64
CA LEU A 37 6.39 10.52 0.20
C LEU A 37 7.73 10.54 -0.53
N ALA A 38 8.70 11.27 0.02
CA ALA A 38 10.02 11.38 -0.60
C ALA A 38 10.89 10.12 -0.35
N ILE A 39 11.43 9.53 -1.41
CA ILE A 39 12.39 8.43 -1.34
C ILE A 39 13.81 9.02 -1.20
N ASN A 40 14.08 9.74 -0.11
CA ASN A 40 15.36 10.37 0.21
C ASN A 40 16.04 11.13 -0.96
N GLY A 41 15.24 11.86 -1.76
CA GLY A 41 15.73 12.64 -2.90
C GLY A 41 16.10 11.82 -4.14
N GLN A 42 15.76 10.53 -4.17
CA GLN A 42 15.99 9.65 -5.32
C GLN A 42 14.72 9.41 -6.13
N GLY A 43 13.55 9.68 -5.54
CA GLY A 43 12.24 9.48 -6.13
C GLY A 43 11.14 9.96 -5.17
N THR A 44 9.89 9.82 -5.60
CA THR A 44 8.70 10.22 -4.86
C THR A 44 7.60 9.18 -5.06
N ILE A 45 6.84 8.88 -4.01
CA ILE A 45 5.56 8.17 -4.11
C ILE A 45 4.46 9.22 -3.98
N THR A 46 3.62 9.35 -4.98
CA THR A 46 2.45 10.23 -4.97
C THR A 46 1.22 9.40 -4.67
N LEU A 47 0.41 9.83 -3.70
CA LEU A 47 -0.82 9.15 -3.30
C LEU A 47 -2.04 9.84 -3.92
N THR A 48 -3.04 9.04 -4.26
CA THR A 48 -4.37 9.49 -4.68
C THR A 48 -5.38 8.85 -3.74
N VAL A 49 -6.31 9.62 -3.22
CA VAL A 49 -7.36 9.11 -2.31
C VAL A 49 -8.71 9.44 -2.90
N ASP A 50 -9.45 8.40 -3.27
CA ASP A 50 -10.76 8.50 -3.91
C ASP A 50 -11.85 7.90 -3.01
N ASP A 51 -12.90 8.68 -2.74
CA ASP A 51 -14.09 8.19 -2.05
C ASP A 51 -14.99 7.44 -3.03
N ARG A 52 -15.15 6.14 -2.80
CA ARG A 52 -16.08 5.28 -3.52
C ARG A 52 -17.46 5.28 -2.86
N THR A 53 -18.50 5.48 -3.65
CA THR A 53 -19.91 5.48 -3.20
C THR A 53 -20.71 4.25 -3.63
N GLU A 54 -20.07 3.29 -4.28
CA GLU A 54 -20.67 2.01 -4.68
C GLU A 54 -20.27 0.91 -3.71
N GLU A 55 -21.14 -0.06 -3.43
CA GLU A 55 -20.89 -1.13 -2.45
C GLU A 55 -19.72 -2.06 -2.88
N PRO A 56 -18.76 -2.37 -1.98
CA PRO A 56 -18.57 -1.76 -0.67
C PRO A 56 -18.10 -0.31 -0.79
N ASP A 57 -18.80 0.62 -0.12
CA ASP A 57 -18.44 2.03 -0.11
C ASP A 57 -17.22 2.28 0.79
N GLY A 58 -16.57 3.44 0.64
CA GLY A 58 -15.41 3.82 1.46
C GLY A 58 -14.23 4.30 0.61
N GLN A 59 -13.02 4.24 1.15
CA GLN A 59 -11.85 4.87 0.54
C GLN A 59 -11.04 3.90 -0.31
N LEU A 60 -10.74 4.33 -1.54
CA LEU A 60 -9.70 3.74 -2.38
C LEU A 60 -8.43 4.58 -2.28
N LEU A 61 -7.30 3.89 -2.33
CA LEU A 61 -5.97 4.44 -2.43
C LEU A 61 -5.38 4.08 -3.78
N GLY A 62 -4.88 5.09 -4.47
CA GLY A 62 -3.94 4.94 -5.56
C GLY A 62 -2.56 5.42 -5.16
N PHE A 63 -1.56 4.91 -5.86
CA PHE A 63 -0.20 5.41 -5.77
C PHE A 63 0.49 5.40 -7.13
N SER A 64 1.48 6.27 -7.29
CA SER A 64 2.45 6.23 -8.39
C SER A 64 3.84 6.56 -7.86
N ILE A 65 4.85 5.81 -8.31
CA ILE A 65 6.25 5.98 -7.93
C ILE A 65 7.00 6.62 -9.09
N ASP A 66 7.58 7.79 -8.84
CA ASP A 66 8.53 8.43 -9.73
C ASP A 66 9.97 8.19 -9.23
N GLY A 67 10.86 7.79 -10.13
CA GLY A 67 12.27 7.52 -9.83
C GLY A 67 12.66 6.06 -10.07
N PRO A 68 13.87 5.64 -9.67
CA PRO A 68 14.38 4.30 -9.97
C PRO A 68 13.91 3.28 -8.92
N PHE A 69 12.63 3.30 -8.55
CA PHE A 69 12.05 2.41 -7.54
C PHE A 69 10.69 1.87 -7.98
N ALA A 70 10.36 0.69 -7.50
CA ALA A 70 9.06 0.06 -7.65
C ALA A 70 8.63 -0.59 -6.33
N ALA A 71 7.32 -0.71 -6.11
CA ALA A 71 6.76 -1.44 -4.98
C ALA A 71 6.73 -2.94 -5.26
N VAL A 72 7.22 -3.72 -4.30
CA VAL A 72 7.06 -5.19 -4.26
C VAL A 72 5.90 -5.60 -3.38
N ALA A 73 5.55 -4.78 -2.39
CA ALA A 73 4.34 -4.94 -1.60
C ALA A 73 3.83 -3.58 -1.08
N VAL A 74 2.53 -3.49 -0.83
CA VAL A 74 1.91 -2.35 -0.14
C VAL A 74 0.93 -2.86 0.92
N ILE A 75 0.95 -2.28 2.11
CA ILE A 75 0.13 -2.66 3.25
C ILE A 75 -0.77 -1.48 3.58
N VAL A 76 -2.09 -1.67 3.49
CA VAL A 76 -3.09 -0.62 3.74
C VAL A 76 -3.82 -0.91 5.03
N LYS A 77 -3.59 -0.07 6.04
CA LYS A 77 -4.07 -0.26 7.42
C LYS A 77 -5.38 0.49 7.61
N GLY A 78 -6.41 -0.17 8.14
CA GLY A 78 -7.71 0.43 8.42
C GLY A 78 -7.92 0.79 9.89
N GLY A 79 -8.66 1.88 10.18
CA GLY A 79 -9.37 2.14 11.45
C GLY A 79 -8.58 2.09 12.77
N PRO A 80 -9.20 2.38 13.94
CA PRO A 80 -8.49 2.34 15.23
C PRO A 80 -8.07 0.91 15.58
N ALA A 81 -6.84 0.78 16.11
CA ALA A 81 -6.07 -0.44 16.40
C ALA A 81 -6.77 -1.60 17.16
N ASN A 82 -8.03 -1.43 17.56
CA ASN A 82 -8.82 -2.43 18.27
C ASN A 82 -9.61 -3.36 17.33
N GLU A 83 -9.66 -3.06 16.03
CA GLU A 83 -10.11 -3.95 14.95
C GLU A 83 -8.93 -4.34 14.03
N GLY A 84 -7.73 -4.37 14.61
CA GLY A 84 -6.43 -4.44 13.95
C GLY A 84 -6.38 -5.42 12.79
N GLY A 85 -6.12 -4.85 11.62
CA GLY A 85 -5.84 -5.61 10.42
C GLY A 85 -5.49 -4.68 9.26
N ALA A 86 -4.79 -5.24 8.29
CA ALA A 86 -4.42 -4.56 7.07
C ALA A 86 -4.74 -5.43 5.86
N ASN A 87 -4.78 -4.79 4.69
CA ASN A 87 -4.70 -5.51 3.42
C ASN A 87 -3.27 -5.45 2.91
N LEU A 88 -2.69 -6.63 2.67
CA LEU A 88 -1.41 -6.81 2.00
C LEU A 88 -1.64 -7.01 0.50
N TYR A 89 -1.02 -6.15 -0.30
CA TYR A 89 -0.93 -6.26 -1.75
C TYR A 89 0.48 -6.72 -2.11
N ASP A 90 0.68 -8.02 -2.37
CA ASP A 90 1.98 -8.61 -2.73
C ASP A 90 2.18 -8.72 -4.25
N TYR A 91 3.01 -7.84 -4.80
CA TYR A 91 3.29 -7.75 -6.24
C TYR A 91 4.41 -8.67 -6.71
N THR A 92 5.05 -9.45 -5.83
CA THR A 92 6.14 -10.37 -6.20
C THR A 92 5.68 -11.46 -7.18
N SER A 93 4.38 -11.75 -7.19
CA SER A 93 3.74 -12.70 -8.10
C SER A 93 3.49 -12.15 -9.51
N THR A 94 3.61 -10.84 -9.72
CA THR A 94 3.48 -10.22 -11.05
C THR A 94 4.66 -10.64 -11.95
N PRO A 95 4.54 -10.60 -13.29
CA PRO A 95 5.64 -10.98 -14.18
C PRO A 95 6.94 -10.17 -13.96
N ALA A 96 6.82 -8.91 -13.52
CA ALA A 96 7.95 -8.07 -13.17
C ALA A 96 8.40 -8.24 -11.71
N GLY A 97 7.58 -8.86 -10.87
CA GLY A 97 7.79 -8.99 -9.42
C GLY A 97 7.64 -7.69 -8.64
N GLN A 98 7.21 -6.61 -9.30
CA GLN A 98 7.10 -5.25 -8.76
C GLN A 98 6.26 -4.37 -9.68
N ILE A 99 5.75 -3.25 -9.16
CA ILE A 99 4.97 -2.27 -9.92
C ILE A 99 5.31 -0.83 -9.52
N GLU A 100 5.06 0.12 -10.42
CA GLU A 100 5.26 1.55 -10.17
C GLU A 100 3.97 2.27 -9.80
N ALA A 101 2.80 1.70 -10.10
CA ALA A 101 1.51 2.34 -9.81
C ALA A 101 0.36 1.32 -9.70
N ASP A 102 -0.60 1.64 -8.84
CA ASP A 102 -1.88 0.94 -8.66
C ASP A 102 -2.94 1.97 -8.20
N GLN A 103 -4.23 1.67 -8.35
CA GLN A 103 -5.33 2.61 -8.13
C GLN A 103 -6.48 2.04 -7.28
N GLU A 104 -6.51 0.73 -7.03
CA GLU A 104 -7.66 0.07 -6.40
C GLU A 104 -7.30 -0.52 -5.02
N LEU A 105 -6.38 0.11 -4.29
CA LEU A 105 -6.00 -0.33 -2.95
C LEU A 105 -7.05 0.14 -1.94
N HIS A 106 -7.24 -0.63 -0.87
CA HIS A 106 -8.19 -0.30 0.18
C HIS A 106 -7.82 -1.00 1.48
N ALA A 107 -8.27 -0.46 2.60
CA ALA A 107 -8.23 -1.18 3.87
C ALA A 107 -9.24 -2.33 3.89
N GLN A 108 -9.23 -3.11 4.97
CA GLN A 108 -10.16 -4.23 5.17
C GLN A 108 -11.63 -3.77 5.16
N LEU A 109 -12.53 -4.72 4.94
CA LEU A 109 -13.95 -4.46 5.14
C LEU A 109 -14.26 -4.28 6.63
N ASN A 110 -15.27 -3.47 6.95
CA ASN A 110 -15.81 -3.38 8.30
C ASN A 110 -16.38 -4.74 8.76
N ALA A 111 -16.67 -4.87 10.07
CA ALA A 111 -17.23 -6.10 10.64
C ALA A 111 -18.56 -6.56 10.02
N GLN A 112 -19.26 -5.70 9.27
CA GLN A 112 -20.50 -6.03 8.56
C GLN A 112 -20.26 -6.47 7.10
N GLY A 113 -19.03 -6.34 6.60
CA GLY A 113 -18.62 -6.73 5.24
C GLY A 113 -19.19 -5.83 4.14
N ASN A 114 -19.73 -4.65 4.47
CA ASN A 114 -20.50 -3.83 3.54
C ASN A 114 -19.85 -2.47 3.21
N ALA A 115 -18.80 -2.09 3.92
CA ALA A 115 -18.01 -0.89 3.67
C ALA A 115 -16.54 -1.19 3.90
N LEU A 116 -15.68 -0.49 3.18
CA LEU A 116 -14.24 -0.41 3.44
C LEU A 116 -14.01 0.43 4.71
N ALA A 117 -13.07 0.00 5.55
CA ALA A 117 -12.63 0.82 6.68
C ALA A 117 -11.87 2.06 6.18
N ASP A 118 -11.92 3.14 6.95
CA ASP A 118 -11.11 4.33 6.68
C ASP A 118 -9.62 3.98 6.78
N ILE A 119 -8.81 4.47 5.85
CA ILE A 119 -7.37 4.20 5.83
C ILE A 119 -6.70 5.03 6.92
N SER A 120 -5.98 4.37 7.83
CA SER A 120 -5.23 5.02 8.90
C SER A 120 -3.77 5.25 8.55
N HIS A 121 -3.13 4.30 7.85
CA HIS A 121 -1.72 4.36 7.45
C HIS A 121 -1.49 3.47 6.23
N VAL A 122 -0.42 3.75 5.49
CA VAL A 122 0.04 2.93 4.36
C VAL A 122 1.53 2.67 4.52
N THR A 123 1.93 1.42 4.34
CA THR A 123 3.34 1.01 4.31
C THR A 123 3.69 0.52 2.90
N PHE A 124 4.74 1.09 2.32
CA PHE A 124 5.29 0.72 1.02
C PHE A 124 6.58 -0.07 1.21
N CYS A 125 6.61 -1.28 0.64
CA CYS A 125 7.82 -2.08 0.51
C CYS A 125 8.37 -1.88 -0.89
N ILE A 126 9.44 -1.11 -1.01
CA ILE A 126 10.02 -0.72 -2.30
C ILE A 126 11.40 -1.32 -2.54
N VAL A 127 11.72 -1.56 -3.80
CA VAL A 127 13.05 -1.98 -4.27
C VAL A 127 13.51 -1.06 -5.40
N PRO A 128 14.82 -0.98 -5.70
CA PRO A 128 15.28 -0.35 -6.92
C PRO A 128 14.62 -0.99 -8.14
N ASP A 129 14.09 -0.17 -9.03
CA ASP A 129 13.45 -0.66 -10.23
C ASP A 129 14.50 -1.21 -11.20
N GLY A 130 14.42 -2.51 -11.51
CA GLY A 130 15.41 -3.23 -12.30
C GLY A 130 15.45 -2.82 -13.78
N ALA A 131 14.52 -1.96 -14.22
CA ALA A 131 14.50 -1.39 -15.56
C ALA A 131 15.36 -0.11 -15.69
N ASN A 132 15.85 0.45 -14.57
CA ASN A 132 16.63 1.70 -14.54
C ASN A 132 18.12 1.48 -14.18
N THR A 133 18.84 0.66 -14.97
CA THR A 133 20.33 0.60 -14.96
C THR A 133 20.95 1.10 -16.24
#